data_AF-A0A3B0PK32-F1
#
_entry.id   AF-A0A3B0PK32-F1
#
_cell.length_a   1.000
_cell.length_b   1.000
_cell.length_c   1.000
_cell.angle_alpha   90.00
_cell.angle_beta   90.00
_cell.angle_gamma   90.00
#
_symmetry.space_group_name_H-M   'P 1'
#
loop_
_entity.id
_entity.type
_entity.pdbx_description
1 polymer ?
#
loop_
_entity_poly.entity_id
_entity_poly.type
_entity_poly.pdbx_seq_one_letter_code
_entity_poly.pdbx_strand_id
1 'polypeptide(L)'
;MIKTTTIKQIIDHVLELEDDSKLQILAPVIKLQKGTFKNEFEKFYKQGFMRVLVDGVVYSLDDKIELDKNQKHDISIVIDRLILNKDNQTKLRITDAIETALTVSNGLIQIISNDQAKYEFSLNHSCDQCGFFIPELEPRLFSFNSPIGACDYCKGLGFTYEPDVDKIIPNKDLTINEGAIDYFKNRINTSSQDW
;
A
#
# COMPACT_ATOMS: atom_id res chain seq x y z
N MET A 1 4.68 -11.04 -14.42
CA MET A 1 3.65 -11.21 -15.49
C MET A 1 2.30 -11.24 -14.77
N ILE A 2 1.41 -10.28 -15.00
CA ILE A 2 0.17 -10.12 -14.22
C ILE A 2 -0.78 -11.26 -14.56
N LYS A 3 -0.88 -12.28 -13.68
CA LYS A 3 -1.85 -13.38 -13.79
C LYS A 3 -2.88 -13.25 -12.68
N THR A 4 -4.10 -12.87 -13.05
CA THR A 4 -5.24 -12.93 -12.14
C THR A 4 -5.60 -14.39 -11.91
N THR A 5 -5.70 -14.78 -10.64
CA THR A 5 -6.05 -16.15 -10.24
C THR A 5 -7.34 -16.10 -9.43
N THR A 6 -8.28 -17.00 -9.67
CA THR A 6 -9.52 -17.10 -8.88
C THR A 6 -9.26 -17.74 -7.52
N ILE A 7 -10.10 -17.47 -6.51
CA ILE A 7 -10.00 -18.11 -5.18
C ILE A 7 -9.93 -19.64 -5.32
N LYS A 8 -10.81 -20.20 -6.16
CA LYS A 8 -10.84 -21.65 -6.42
C LYS A 8 -9.51 -22.17 -6.95
N GLN A 9 -8.89 -21.48 -7.92
CA GLN A 9 -7.59 -21.88 -8.46
C GLN A 9 -6.47 -21.80 -7.42
N ILE A 10 -6.52 -20.82 -6.50
CA ILE A 10 -5.55 -20.75 -5.39
C ILE A 10 -5.74 -21.96 -4.47
N ILE A 11 -6.98 -22.28 -4.10
CA ILE A 11 -7.31 -23.45 -3.26
C ILE A 11 -6.84 -24.74 -3.95
N ASP A 12 -7.21 -24.94 -5.21
CA ASP A 12 -6.84 -26.12 -5.98
C ASP A 12 -5.31 -26.28 -6.04
N HIS A 13 -4.57 -25.18 -6.28
CA HIS A 13 -3.11 -25.19 -6.25
C HIS A 13 -2.53 -25.56 -4.88
N VAL A 14 -3.10 -25.08 -3.78
CA VAL A 14 -2.62 -25.44 -2.42
C VAL A 14 -2.87 -26.92 -2.15
N LEU A 15 -4.00 -27.47 -2.59
CA LEU A 15 -4.35 -28.88 -2.41
C LEU A 15 -3.53 -29.84 -3.30
N GLU A 16 -2.91 -29.33 -4.36
CA GLU A 16 -1.97 -30.08 -5.22
C GLU A 16 -0.57 -30.23 -4.61
N LEU A 17 -0.25 -29.49 -3.55
CA LEU A 17 1.02 -29.64 -2.83
C LEU A 17 1.13 -31.02 -2.16
N GLU A 18 2.37 -31.41 -1.82
CA GLU A 18 2.64 -32.68 -1.16
C GLU A 18 1.89 -32.77 0.19
N ASP A 19 1.32 -33.94 0.47
CA ASP A 19 0.68 -34.21 1.76
C ASP A 19 1.71 -34.07 2.89
N ASP A 20 1.26 -33.75 4.10
CA ASP A 20 2.11 -33.43 5.26
C ASP A 20 2.97 -32.14 5.13
N SER A 21 2.75 -31.35 4.07
CA SER A 21 3.38 -30.03 3.91
C SER A 21 3.00 -29.08 5.04
N LYS A 22 3.95 -28.45 5.75
CA LYS A 22 3.65 -27.35 6.68
C LYS A 22 3.45 -26.08 5.87
N LEU A 23 2.24 -25.55 5.91
CA LEU A 23 1.84 -24.35 5.22
C LEU A 23 1.82 -23.16 6.17
N GLN A 24 2.32 -22.03 5.70
CA GLN A 24 2.04 -20.72 6.27
C GLN A 24 1.24 -19.91 5.24
N ILE A 25 0.03 -19.52 5.60
CA ILE A 25 -0.83 -18.67 4.79
C ILE A 25 -0.65 -17.24 5.30
N LEU A 26 -0.22 -16.36 4.39
CA LEU A 26 0.23 -15.01 4.71
C LEU A 26 -0.55 -13.97 3.89
N ALA A 27 -0.89 -12.86 4.54
CA ALA A 27 -1.50 -11.69 3.91
C ALA A 27 -0.44 -10.58 3.80
N PRO A 28 0.17 -10.35 2.62
CA PRO A 28 1.18 -9.32 2.44
C PRO A 28 0.53 -7.94 2.46
N VAL A 29 0.83 -7.15 3.49
CA VAL A 29 0.18 -5.85 3.74
C VAL A 29 1.09 -4.68 3.41
N ILE A 30 2.40 -4.87 3.48
CA ILE A 30 3.41 -3.86 3.16
C ILE A 30 4.51 -4.55 2.34
N LYS A 31 4.88 -3.94 1.20
CA LYS A 31 5.97 -4.44 0.34
C LYS A 31 6.95 -3.33 -0.03
N LEU A 32 8.24 -3.53 0.20
CA LEU A 32 9.35 -2.64 -0.17
C LEU A 32 9.18 -1.18 0.27
N GLN A 33 8.50 -0.93 1.39
CA GLN A 33 8.26 0.43 1.91
C GLN A 33 9.19 0.76 3.06
N LYS A 34 9.60 2.03 3.14
CA LYS A 34 10.40 2.54 4.25
C LYS A 34 9.51 2.98 5.41
N GLY A 35 9.88 2.65 6.64
CA GLY A 35 9.14 3.10 7.81
C GLY A 35 9.29 2.19 9.03
N THR A 36 8.80 2.67 10.18
CA THR A 36 8.82 1.89 11.42
C THR A 36 7.58 1.01 11.62
N PHE A 37 6.48 1.33 10.91
CA PHE A 37 5.20 0.59 10.90
C PHE A 37 4.54 0.30 12.26
N LYS A 38 4.85 1.10 13.29
CA LYS A 38 4.34 0.91 14.66
C LYS A 38 2.82 0.99 14.74
N ASN A 39 2.22 1.95 14.05
CA ASN A 39 0.76 2.14 14.03
C ASN A 39 0.05 0.98 13.34
N GLU A 40 0.66 0.44 12.28
CA GLU A 40 0.17 -0.71 11.54
C GLU A 40 0.22 -1.98 12.41
N PHE A 41 1.32 -2.23 13.12
CA PHE A 41 1.41 -3.35 14.05
C PHE A 41 0.34 -3.27 15.16
N GLU A 42 0.16 -2.11 15.77
CA GLU A 42 -0.92 -1.91 16.77
C GLU A 42 -2.31 -2.14 16.17
N LYS A 43 -2.54 -1.70 14.93
CA LYS A 43 -3.81 -1.93 14.23
C LYS A 43 -4.05 -3.42 14.00
N PHE A 44 -3.05 -4.16 13.53
CA PHE A 44 -3.17 -5.60 13.29
C PHE A 44 -3.43 -6.35 14.60
N TYR A 45 -2.74 -5.99 15.68
CA TYR A 45 -2.96 -6.57 17.00
C TYR A 45 -4.40 -6.33 17.50
N LYS A 46 -4.91 -5.09 17.37
CA LYS A 46 -6.31 -4.74 17.72
C LYS A 46 -7.34 -5.47 16.87
N GLN A 47 -6.99 -5.88 15.65
CA GLN A 47 -7.84 -6.71 14.79
C GLN A 47 -7.82 -8.20 15.17
N GLY A 48 -7.04 -8.59 16.18
CA GLY A 48 -6.96 -9.96 16.69
C GLY A 48 -5.87 -10.81 16.04
N PHE A 49 -5.02 -10.22 15.20
CA PHE A 49 -3.87 -10.94 14.65
C PHE A 49 -2.76 -11.04 15.70
N MET A 50 -2.09 -12.19 15.73
CA MET A 50 -1.06 -12.47 16.74
C MET A 50 0.37 -12.41 16.19
N ARG A 51 0.57 -12.59 14.89
CA ARG A 51 1.90 -12.73 14.30
C ARG A 51 2.02 -12.05 12.95
N VAL A 52 3.23 -11.56 12.68
CA VAL A 52 3.63 -11.00 11.39
C VAL A 52 4.96 -11.62 10.96
N LEU A 53 5.15 -11.78 9.66
CA LEU A 53 6.43 -12.08 9.02
C LEU A 53 7.00 -10.76 8.52
N VAL A 54 8.12 -10.33 9.09
CA VAL A 54 8.84 -9.11 8.73
C VAL A 54 10.21 -9.51 8.17
N ASP A 55 10.49 -9.15 6.92
CA ASP A 55 11.76 -9.44 6.24
C ASP A 55 12.20 -10.91 6.34
N GLY A 56 11.24 -11.83 6.30
CA GLY A 56 11.46 -13.28 6.41
C GLY A 56 11.54 -13.84 7.83
N VAL A 57 11.42 -13.00 8.87
CA VAL A 57 11.43 -13.41 10.28
C VAL A 57 10.05 -13.24 10.89
N VAL A 58 9.57 -14.28 11.59
CA VAL A 58 8.26 -14.23 12.27
C VAL A 58 8.40 -13.54 13.61
N TYR A 59 7.60 -12.52 13.84
CA TYR A 59 7.46 -11.81 15.11
C TYR A 59 6.06 -11.99 15.69
N SER A 60 5.99 -11.93 17.02
CA SER A 60 4.73 -11.84 17.74
C SER A 60 4.30 -10.37 17.83
N LEU A 61 3.02 -10.09 17.63
CA LEU A 61 2.47 -8.71 17.64
C LEU A 61 2.26 -8.15 19.05
N ASP A 62 2.30 -8.99 20.07
CA ASP A 62 2.35 -8.59 21.50
C ASP A 62 3.74 -8.14 21.94
N ASP A 63 4.79 -8.53 21.20
CA ASP A 63 6.15 -8.09 21.43
C ASP A 63 6.44 -6.72 20.80
N LYS A 64 7.45 -6.03 21.32
CA LYS A 64 7.92 -4.77 20.75
C LYS A 64 8.74 -5.03 19.49
N ILE A 65 8.17 -4.72 18.32
CA ILE A 65 8.86 -4.77 17.02
C ILE A 65 9.46 -3.39 16.71
N GLU A 66 10.77 -3.32 16.50
CA GLU A 66 11.47 -2.09 16.10
C GLU A 66 12.12 -2.25 14.72
N LEU A 67 11.72 -1.38 13.80
CA LEU A 67 12.24 -1.34 12.43
C LEU A 67 12.93 0.00 12.15
N ASP A 68 13.92 -0.01 11.25
CA ASP A 68 14.63 1.19 10.84
C ASP A 68 13.79 2.00 9.85
N LYS A 69 13.45 3.24 10.22
CA LYS A 69 12.67 4.16 9.39
C LYS A 69 13.25 4.40 7.99
N ASN A 70 14.55 4.20 7.79
CA ASN A 70 15.23 4.49 6.53
C ASN A 70 15.37 3.26 5.61
N GLN A 71 15.12 2.06 6.12
CA GLN A 71 15.23 0.81 5.38
C GLN A 71 13.87 0.37 4.84
N LYS A 72 13.90 -0.35 3.71
CA LYS A 72 12.69 -0.92 3.12
C LYS A 72 12.38 -2.24 3.79
N HIS A 73 11.11 -2.46 4.10
CA HIS A 73 10.64 -3.67 4.76
C HIS A 73 9.49 -4.32 3.97
N ASP A 74 9.42 -5.65 4.05
CA ASP A 74 8.28 -6.46 3.62
C ASP A 74 7.60 -7.03 4.87
N ILE A 75 6.29 -6.79 5.00
CA ILE A 75 5.50 -7.22 6.15
C ILE A 75 4.26 -7.96 5.67
N SER A 76 4.11 -9.20 6.15
CA SER A 76 2.93 -10.03 5.93
C SER A 76 2.32 -10.47 7.25
N ILE A 77 0.99 -10.39 7.38
CA ILE A 77 0.30 -10.96 8.54
C ILE A 77 0.24 -12.47 8.38
N VAL A 78 0.54 -13.21 9.46
CA VAL A 78 0.41 -14.67 9.48
C VAL A 78 -1.04 -15.02 9.80
N ILE A 79 -1.79 -15.46 8.79
CA ILE A 79 -3.22 -15.77 8.91
C ILE A 79 -3.43 -17.16 9.49
N ASP A 80 -2.74 -18.16 8.94
CA ASP A 80 -2.81 -19.51 9.46
C ASP A 80 -1.49 -20.29 9.28
N ARG A 81 -1.30 -21.28 10.14
CA ARG A 81 -0.20 -22.24 10.11
C ARG A 81 -0.79 -23.63 10.33
N LEU A 82 -0.70 -24.48 9.32
CA LEU A 82 -1.31 -25.81 9.35
C LEU A 82 -0.45 -26.83 8.60
N ILE A 83 -0.72 -28.10 8.86
CA ILE A 83 -0.17 -29.21 8.09
C ILE A 83 -1.21 -29.57 7.04
N LEU A 84 -0.81 -29.64 5.78
CA LEU A 84 -1.67 -30.04 4.69
C LEU A 84 -2.00 -31.52 4.84
N ASN A 85 -3.30 -31.79 4.95
CA ASN A 85 -3.90 -33.11 4.90
C ASN A 85 -5.04 -33.06 3.88
N LYS A 86 -5.27 -34.15 3.15
CA LYS A 86 -6.33 -34.21 2.12
C LYS A 86 -7.74 -34.46 2.67
N ASP A 87 -7.97 -34.24 3.95
CA ASP A 87 -9.28 -34.36 4.57
C ASP A 87 -10.14 -33.09 4.40
N ASN A 88 -11.46 -33.24 4.55
CA ASN A 88 -12.40 -32.15 4.35
C ASN A 88 -12.26 -31.01 5.38
N GLN A 89 -11.84 -31.31 6.62
CA GLN A 89 -11.70 -30.31 7.67
C GLN A 89 -10.50 -29.40 7.36
N THR A 90 -9.38 -29.98 6.92
CA THR A 90 -8.20 -29.21 6.49
C THR A 90 -8.52 -28.35 5.27
N LYS A 91 -9.27 -28.87 4.29
CA LYS A 91 -9.73 -28.10 3.13
C LYS A 91 -10.57 -26.88 3.49
N LEU A 92 -11.53 -27.03 4.42
CA LEU A 92 -12.35 -25.91 4.90
C LEU A 92 -11.49 -24.85 5.59
N ARG A 93 -10.57 -25.27 6.46
CA ARG A 93 -9.66 -24.34 7.16
C ARG A 93 -8.75 -23.57 6.20
N ILE A 94 -8.20 -24.24 5.18
CA ILE A 94 -7.42 -23.59 4.12
C ILE A 94 -8.26 -22.56 3.37
N THR A 95 -9.52 -22.90 3.07
CA THR A 95 -10.44 -22.02 2.36
C THR A 95 -10.69 -20.75 3.17
N ASP A 96 -11.07 -20.88 4.43
CA ASP A 96 -11.33 -19.75 5.34
C ASP A 96 -10.07 -18.86 5.52
N ALA A 97 -8.90 -19.49 5.64
CA ALA A 97 -7.62 -18.79 5.77
C ALA A 97 -7.24 -18.02 4.49
N ILE A 98 -7.46 -18.62 3.31
CA ILE A 98 -7.22 -17.96 2.02
C ILE A 98 -8.15 -16.76 1.85
N GLU A 99 -9.45 -16.93 2.14
CA GLU A 99 -10.41 -15.82 2.06
C GLU A 99 -10.03 -14.67 2.99
N THR A 100 -9.70 -15.00 4.25
CA THR A 100 -9.24 -14.01 5.23
C THR A 100 -7.98 -13.28 4.76
N ALA A 101 -6.99 -14.01 4.24
CA ALA A 101 -5.74 -13.42 3.76
C ALA A 101 -5.96 -12.44 2.61
N LEU A 102 -6.81 -12.84 1.66
CA LEU A 102 -7.19 -12.03 0.51
C LEU A 102 -7.98 -10.79 0.95
N THR A 103 -8.91 -10.90 1.90
CA THR A 103 -9.63 -9.73 2.42
C THR A 103 -8.69 -8.73 3.10
N VAL A 104 -7.79 -9.20 3.95
CA VAL A 104 -6.93 -8.34 4.78
C VAL A 104 -5.87 -7.60 3.98
N SER A 105 -5.37 -8.20 2.90
CA SER A 105 -4.31 -7.64 2.05
C SER A 105 -4.80 -7.02 0.74
N ASN A 106 -6.11 -6.82 0.59
CA ASN A 106 -6.73 -6.32 -0.64
C ASN A 106 -6.41 -7.21 -1.87
N GLY A 107 -6.62 -8.51 -1.73
CA GLY A 107 -6.58 -9.48 -2.81
C GLY A 107 -5.19 -10.06 -3.10
N LEU A 108 -4.25 -9.96 -2.17
CA LEU A 108 -2.95 -10.60 -2.28
C LEU A 108 -2.86 -11.80 -1.33
N ILE A 109 -2.03 -12.78 -1.66
CA ILE A 109 -1.77 -13.89 -0.73
C ILE A 109 -0.41 -14.46 -1.03
N GLN A 110 0.28 -14.83 0.04
CA GLN A 110 1.55 -15.54 -0.03
C GLN A 110 1.43 -16.84 0.76
N ILE A 111 1.92 -17.93 0.19
CA ILE A 111 1.95 -19.25 0.83
C ILE A 111 3.40 -19.72 0.89
N ILE A 112 3.84 -20.13 2.08
CA ILE A 112 5.16 -20.75 2.29
C ILE A 112 4.95 -22.21 2.65
N SER A 113 5.63 -23.12 1.93
CA SER A 113 5.67 -24.55 2.24
C SER A 113 7.00 -24.96 2.90
N ASN A 114 7.08 -26.22 3.38
CA ASN A 114 8.20 -26.84 4.09
C ASN A 114 9.59 -26.50 3.52
N ASP A 115 9.74 -26.48 2.20
CA ASP A 115 11.01 -26.24 1.51
C ASP A 115 11.33 -24.75 1.33
N GLN A 116 10.66 -23.87 2.07
CA GLN A 116 10.66 -22.42 1.85
C GLN A 116 10.18 -22.02 0.45
N ALA A 117 9.55 -22.95 -0.28
CA ALA A 117 8.88 -22.66 -1.55
C ALA A 117 7.80 -21.61 -1.29
N LYS A 118 7.96 -20.47 -1.97
CA LYS A 118 7.12 -19.29 -1.82
C LYS A 118 6.23 -19.14 -3.05
N TYR A 119 4.93 -19.24 -2.83
CA TYR A 119 3.91 -19.02 -3.85
C TYR A 119 3.22 -17.69 -3.58
N GLU A 120 3.06 -16.85 -4.58
CA GLU A 120 2.32 -15.60 -4.49
C GLU A 120 1.16 -15.62 -5.48
N PHE A 121 -0.04 -15.24 -5.02
CA PHE A 121 -1.21 -15.11 -5.86
C PHE A 121 -1.85 -13.74 -5.67
N SER A 122 -2.60 -13.32 -6.68
CA SER A 122 -3.35 -12.07 -6.67
C SER A 122 -4.72 -12.26 -7.30
N LEU A 123 -5.77 -11.82 -6.59
CA LEU A 123 -7.12 -11.64 -7.14
C LEU A 123 -7.21 -10.40 -8.03
N ASN A 124 -6.36 -9.40 -7.78
CA ASN A 124 -6.37 -8.13 -8.49
C ASN A 124 -5.25 -8.08 -9.53
N HIS A 125 -5.33 -7.15 -10.49
CA HIS A 125 -4.27 -6.93 -11.49
C HIS A 125 -3.05 -6.26 -10.83
N SER A 126 -2.38 -6.95 -9.91
CA SER A 126 -1.26 -6.40 -9.14
C SER A 126 0.08 -6.75 -9.79
N CYS A 127 1.00 -5.79 -9.76
CA CYS A 127 2.37 -5.98 -10.21
C CYS A 127 3.21 -6.62 -9.09
N ASP A 128 3.76 -7.79 -9.39
CA ASP A 128 4.66 -8.59 -8.53
C ASP A 128 5.95 -7.85 -8.14
N GLN A 129 6.39 -6.87 -8.94
CA GLN A 129 7.67 -6.18 -8.75
C GLN A 129 7.60 -4.89 -7.91
N CYS A 130 6.51 -4.12 -8.01
CA CYS A 130 6.46 -2.78 -7.42
C CYS A 130 5.38 -2.61 -6.34
N GLY A 131 4.60 -3.65 -6.04
CA GLY A 131 3.52 -3.57 -5.06
C GLY A 131 2.38 -2.64 -5.49
N PHE A 132 2.35 -2.24 -6.77
CA PHE A 132 1.29 -1.42 -7.32
C PHE A 132 0.01 -2.23 -7.42
N PHE A 133 -0.96 -1.80 -6.63
CA PHE A 133 -2.30 -2.34 -6.56
C PHE A 133 -3.19 -1.55 -7.51
N ILE A 134 -3.86 -2.25 -8.44
CA ILE A 134 -4.95 -1.68 -9.22
C ILE A 134 -6.25 -2.20 -8.59
N PRO A 135 -7.11 -1.33 -8.01
CA PRO A 135 -8.43 -1.75 -7.54
C PRO A 135 -9.26 -2.32 -8.69
N GLU A 136 -10.35 -3.01 -8.38
CA GLU A 136 -11.27 -3.53 -9.40
C GLU A 136 -11.61 -2.44 -10.42
N LEU A 137 -11.43 -2.74 -11.72
CA LEU A 137 -11.52 -1.75 -12.79
C LEU A 137 -12.97 -1.32 -13.02
N GLU A 138 -13.45 -0.41 -12.18
CA GLU A 138 -14.76 0.22 -12.33
C GLU A 138 -14.69 1.44 -13.27
N PRO A 139 -15.75 1.73 -14.05
CA PRO A 139 -15.79 2.91 -14.93
C PRO A 139 -15.50 4.23 -14.21
N ARG A 140 -15.78 4.31 -12.90
CA ARG A 140 -15.59 5.53 -12.08
C ARG A 140 -14.12 5.85 -11.83
N LEU A 141 -13.22 4.85 -11.83
CA LEU A 141 -11.77 5.04 -11.72
C LEU A 141 -11.21 5.83 -12.91
N PHE A 142 -11.91 5.80 -14.04
CA PHE A 142 -11.50 6.50 -15.27
C PHE A 142 -12.24 7.83 -15.46
N SER A 143 -13.07 8.23 -14.49
CA SER A 143 -13.81 9.49 -14.56
C SER A 143 -13.10 10.58 -13.77
N PHE A 144 -12.62 11.61 -14.47
CA PHE A 144 -12.07 12.81 -13.84
C PHE A 144 -13.12 13.61 -13.04
N ASN A 145 -14.40 13.33 -13.25
CA ASN A 145 -15.50 13.90 -12.47
C ASN A 145 -15.80 13.10 -11.19
N SER A 146 -15.20 11.93 -11.01
CA SER A 146 -15.31 11.15 -9.78
C SER A 146 -14.14 11.46 -8.86
N PRO A 147 -14.35 11.68 -7.55
CA PRO A 147 -13.25 11.87 -6.59
C PRO A 147 -12.21 10.76 -6.62
N ILE A 148 -12.61 9.53 -6.99
CA ILE A 148 -11.75 8.36 -7.01
C ILE A 148 -10.90 8.29 -8.30
N GLY A 149 -11.41 8.82 -9.42
CA GLY A 149 -10.69 8.89 -10.70
C GLY A 149 -9.98 10.22 -10.97
N ALA A 150 -10.25 11.24 -10.13
CA ALA A 150 -9.68 12.56 -10.25
C ALA A 150 -8.25 12.61 -9.69
N CYS A 151 -7.35 13.31 -10.40
CA CYS A 151 -6.01 13.58 -9.89
C CYS A 151 -6.07 14.38 -8.58
N ASP A 152 -5.34 13.95 -7.55
CA ASP A 152 -5.35 14.61 -6.23
C ASP A 152 -4.84 16.05 -6.24
N TYR A 153 -3.96 16.38 -7.19
CA TYR A 153 -3.37 17.71 -7.30
C TYR A 153 -4.33 18.70 -7.96
N CYS A 154 -4.77 18.41 -9.19
CA CYS A 154 -5.64 19.32 -9.95
C CYS A 154 -7.15 19.04 -9.75
N LYS A 155 -7.50 18.06 -8.90
CA LYS A 155 -8.88 17.63 -8.61
C LYS A 155 -9.70 17.33 -9.87
N GLY A 156 -9.05 16.74 -10.88
CA GLY A 156 -9.69 16.34 -12.14
C GLY A 156 -9.86 17.47 -13.15
N LEU A 157 -9.42 18.70 -12.86
CA LEU A 157 -9.53 19.84 -13.78
C LEU A 157 -8.52 19.78 -14.93
N GLY A 158 -7.40 19.08 -14.74
CA GLY A 158 -6.30 19.02 -15.72
C GLY A 158 -5.38 20.24 -15.73
N PHE A 159 -5.66 21.26 -14.91
CA PHE A 159 -4.81 22.43 -14.72
C PHE A 159 -4.92 22.96 -13.29
N THR A 160 -3.93 23.75 -12.87
CA THR A 160 -3.91 24.51 -11.61
C THR A 160 -3.67 25.98 -11.91
N TYR A 161 -4.13 26.85 -11.01
CA TYR A 161 -3.77 28.26 -11.05
C TYR A 161 -2.53 28.46 -10.21
N GLU A 162 -1.46 28.90 -10.85
CA GLU A 162 -0.21 29.22 -10.20
C GLU A 162 0.13 30.69 -10.48
N PRO A 163 0.76 31.41 -9.53
CA PRO A 163 1.16 32.78 -9.74
C PRO A 163 2.20 32.88 -10.85
N ASP A 164 1.92 33.70 -11.85
CA ASP A 164 2.84 33.99 -12.94
C ASP A 164 3.87 35.03 -12.49
N VAL A 165 5.13 34.62 -12.41
CA VAL A 165 6.24 35.46 -11.93
C VAL A 165 6.41 36.70 -12.79
N ASP A 166 6.20 36.59 -14.11
CA ASP A 166 6.38 37.72 -15.03
C ASP A 166 5.28 38.77 -14.87
N LYS A 167 4.10 38.37 -14.36
CA LYS A 167 3.03 39.31 -14.00
C LYS A 167 3.25 39.96 -12.63
N ILE A 168 3.93 39.27 -11.72
CA ILE A 168 4.28 39.80 -10.39
C ILE A 168 5.46 40.76 -10.49
N ILE A 169 6.42 40.47 -11.37
CA ILE A 169 7.64 41.25 -11.61
C ILE A 169 7.67 41.67 -13.09
N PRO A 170 6.83 42.64 -13.49
CA PRO A 170 6.72 43.06 -14.89
C PRO A 170 8.00 43.70 -15.42
N ASN A 171 8.83 44.28 -14.53
CA ASN A 171 10.13 44.83 -14.88
C ASN A 171 11.21 44.28 -13.94
N LYS A 172 12.02 43.35 -14.46
CA LYS A 172 13.10 42.67 -13.72
C LYS A 172 14.36 43.53 -13.55
N ASP A 173 14.44 44.66 -14.24
CA ASP A 173 15.60 45.57 -14.16
C ASP A 173 15.46 46.56 -12.99
N LEU A 174 14.27 46.68 -12.41
CA LEU A 174 14.06 47.47 -11.20
C LEU A 174 14.58 46.71 -9.98
N THR A 175 15.16 47.43 -9.03
CA THR A 175 15.41 46.87 -7.70
C THR A 175 14.10 46.69 -6.94
N ILE A 176 14.12 45.86 -5.90
CA ILE A 176 12.94 45.69 -5.03
C ILE A 176 12.45 47.05 -4.54
N ASN A 177 13.35 47.92 -4.07
CA ASN A 177 13.02 49.25 -3.55
C ASN A 177 12.38 50.20 -4.58
N GLU A 178 12.65 50.00 -5.87
CA GLU A 178 12.05 50.76 -6.97
C GLU A 178 10.70 50.19 -7.41
N GLY A 179 10.20 49.16 -6.71
CA GLY A 179 8.90 48.56 -6.97
C GLY A 179 8.92 47.49 -8.04
N ALA A 180 10.01 46.72 -8.15
CA ALA A 180 10.09 45.56 -9.04
C ALA A 180 8.95 44.56 -8.83
N ILE A 181 8.54 44.35 -7.58
CA ILE A 181 7.38 43.52 -7.22
C ILE A 181 6.15 44.44 -7.14
N ASP A 182 5.27 44.35 -8.13
CA ASP A 182 4.17 45.30 -8.31
C ASP A 182 3.22 45.34 -7.09
N TYR A 183 2.96 44.18 -6.48
CA TYR A 183 2.15 44.08 -5.26
C TYR A 183 2.69 44.92 -4.08
N PHE A 184 4.01 45.07 -3.98
CA PHE A 184 4.67 45.82 -2.90
C PHE A 184 5.05 47.24 -3.29
N LYS A 185 4.91 47.63 -4.55
CA LYS A 185 5.39 48.91 -5.10
C LYS A 185 5.03 50.15 -4.27
N ASN A 186 3.84 50.18 -3.68
CA ASN A 186 3.35 51.30 -2.86
C ASN A 186 3.55 51.12 -1.34
N ARG A 187 4.17 50.01 -0.92
CA ARG A 187 4.41 49.65 0.49
C ARG A 187 5.88 49.84 0.90
N ILE A 188 6.75 50.17 -0.03
CA ILE A 188 8.17 50.37 0.24
C ILE A 188 8.35 51.75 0.87
N ASN A 189 8.99 51.79 2.04
CA ASN A 189 9.19 52.99 2.88
C ASN A 189 7.92 53.64 3.46
N THR A 190 6.79 52.92 3.48
CA THR A 190 5.61 53.34 4.25
C THR A 190 5.52 52.56 5.56
N SER A 191 5.38 53.26 6.69
CA SER A 191 5.08 52.68 8.00
C SER A 191 3.59 52.31 8.09
N SER A 192 3.11 51.52 7.15
CA SER A 192 1.77 50.92 7.21
C SER A 192 1.89 49.61 7.97
N GLN A 193 1.60 49.71 9.27
CA GLN A 193 1.60 48.59 10.21
C GLN A 193 0.16 48.12 10.42
N ASP A 194 -0.50 47.67 9.35
CA ASP A 194 -1.78 46.97 9.45
C ASP A 194 -1.61 45.60 8.77
N TRP A 195 -1.52 44.58 9.62
CA TRP A 195 -1.55 43.16 9.29
C TRP A 195 -2.99 42.65 9.33
#